data_AF-A0A6B3HEU3-F1
#
_entry.id   AF-A0A6B3HEU3-F1
#
_cell.length_a   1.000
_cell.length_b   1.000
_cell.length_c   1.000
_cell.angle_alpha   90.00
_cell.angle_beta   90.00
_cell.angle_gamma   90.00
#
_symmetry.space_group_name_H-M   'P 1'
#
loop_
_entity.id
_entity.type
_entity.pdbx_description
1 polymer ?
#
loop_
_entity_poly.entity_id
_entity_poly.type
_entity_poly.pdbx_seq_one_letter_code
_entity_poly.pdbx_strand_id
1 'polypeptide(L)'
;STITQQYVKNSHLTQDQTLSRKFKELFITLKVAGNEDKRDVMAGYLNVSYYGRGASGIQAAARTYYDKDATDLTPSECAFLATLLKGASYFDPAGATDIDKSATVEANTERATDRWKWILDEQVKDGTMEKAERDKITEFPMPKPPRKDAKLGGQTGYLVELARKYFLANNKKYTAKDMELGGFEIHTTFDEKKVKQLSAAVDKVYKAKIRPDERPKTDTHVEFGGASV
;
A
#
# COMPACT_ATOMS: atom_id res chain seq x y z
N SER A 1 5.32 10.36 -20.91
CA SER A 1 5.12 8.92 -21.17
C SER A 1 3.64 8.60 -21.13
N THR A 2 3.15 7.73 -22.01
CA THR A 2 1.74 7.29 -22.03
C THR A 2 1.45 6.31 -20.90
N ILE A 3 0.18 6.12 -20.54
CA ILE A 3 -0.25 5.17 -19.50
C ILE A 3 0.21 3.74 -19.83
N THR A 4 0.14 3.34 -21.10
CA THR A 4 0.64 2.05 -21.55
C THR A 4 2.16 1.92 -21.38
N GLN A 5 2.92 3.00 -21.62
CA GLN A 5 4.36 3.01 -21.34
C GLN A 5 4.65 2.87 -19.84
N GLN A 6 3.83 3.45 -18.97
CA GLN A 6 3.98 3.32 -17.52
C GLN A 6 3.55 1.91 -17.01
N TYR A 7 2.56 1.27 -17.63
CA TYR A 7 2.14 -0.11 -17.31
C TYR A 7 3.23 -1.13 -17.60
N VAL A 8 3.83 -1.07 -18.77
CA VAL A 8 4.92 -1.99 -19.15
C VAL A 8 6.15 -1.82 -18.26
N LYS A 9 6.46 -0.57 -17.90
CA LYS A 9 7.56 -0.25 -16.99
C LYS A 9 7.37 -0.89 -15.61
N ASN A 10 6.14 -0.86 -15.09
CA ASN A 10 5.83 -1.37 -13.74
C ASN A 10 5.61 -2.89 -13.71
N SER A 11 5.19 -3.52 -14.81
CA SER A 11 4.85 -4.95 -14.86
C SER A 11 6.01 -5.89 -15.21
N HIS A 12 7.04 -5.45 -15.94
CA HIS A 12 7.93 -6.41 -16.61
C HIS A 12 9.45 -6.19 -16.64
N LEU A 13 10.04 -5.12 -16.10
CA LEU A 13 11.47 -4.87 -16.32
C LEU A 13 12.25 -4.45 -15.06
N THR A 14 13.42 -5.06 -14.90
CA THR A 14 14.46 -4.73 -13.91
C THR A 14 14.88 -3.26 -14.00
N GLN A 15 15.32 -2.73 -12.84
CA GLN A 15 15.50 -1.30 -12.53
C GLN A 15 16.69 -0.62 -13.23
N ASP A 16 17.12 -1.04 -14.43
CA ASP A 16 18.24 -0.43 -15.15
C ASP A 16 17.79 0.57 -16.22
N GLN A 17 18.16 1.84 -16.06
CA GLN A 17 17.87 2.92 -17.01
C GLN A 17 18.78 2.87 -18.23
N THR A 18 18.52 1.98 -19.19
CA THR A 18 19.21 1.99 -20.49
C THR A 18 18.26 2.25 -21.66
N LEU A 19 18.73 2.94 -22.71
CA LEU A 19 17.95 3.30 -23.91
C LEU A 19 17.33 2.08 -24.62
N SER A 20 17.94 0.91 -24.49
CA SER A 20 17.40 -0.37 -24.98
C SER A 20 16.09 -0.79 -24.28
N ARG A 21 15.85 -0.35 -23.04
CA ARG A 21 14.60 -0.58 -22.28
C ARG A 21 13.43 0.19 -22.88
N LYS A 22 13.63 1.45 -23.29
CA LYS A 22 12.58 2.28 -23.92
C LYS A 22 12.06 1.67 -25.23
N PHE A 23 12.93 0.99 -25.99
CA PHE A 23 12.52 0.27 -27.20
C PHE A 23 11.70 -0.99 -26.89
N LYS A 24 12.07 -1.78 -25.85
CA LYS A 24 11.26 -2.92 -25.40
C LYS A 24 9.91 -2.51 -24.81
N GLU A 25 9.89 -1.42 -24.04
CA GLU A 25 8.66 -0.82 -23.50
C GLU A 25 7.69 -0.40 -24.61
N LEU A 26 8.21 0.16 -25.71
CA LEU A 26 7.44 0.53 -26.89
C LEU A 26 6.89 -0.71 -27.63
N PHE A 27 7.69 -1.77 -27.80
CA PHE A 27 7.24 -3.01 -28.47
C PHE A 27 6.19 -3.79 -27.67
N ILE A 28 6.31 -3.86 -26.34
CA ILE A 28 5.29 -4.50 -25.49
C ILE A 28 4.02 -3.64 -25.45
N THR A 29 4.17 -2.31 -25.40
CA THR A 29 3.04 -1.37 -25.54
C THR A 29 2.29 -1.55 -26.85
N LEU A 30 3.00 -1.72 -27.97
CA LEU A 30 2.40 -1.98 -29.29
C LEU A 30 1.72 -3.36 -29.37
N LYS A 31 2.26 -4.37 -28.70
CA LYS A 31 1.68 -5.72 -28.64
C LYS A 31 0.40 -5.78 -27.78
N VAL A 32 0.36 -5.05 -26.67
CA VAL A 32 -0.81 -4.93 -25.79
C VAL A 32 -1.89 -4.06 -26.44
N ALA A 33 -1.52 -2.93 -27.05
CA ALA A 33 -2.45 -2.04 -27.74
C ALA A 33 -3.10 -2.64 -29.00
N GLY A 34 -2.52 -3.70 -29.57
CA GLY A 34 -3.06 -4.39 -30.74
C GLY A 34 -4.12 -5.45 -30.44
N ASN A 35 -4.22 -5.95 -29.19
CA ASN A 35 -5.04 -7.12 -28.85
C ASN A 35 -5.95 -6.95 -27.60
N GLU A 36 -5.77 -5.91 -26.78
CA GLU A 36 -6.56 -5.70 -25.55
C GLU A 36 -7.37 -4.40 -25.56
N ASP A 37 -8.54 -4.40 -24.89
CA ASP A 37 -9.36 -3.20 -24.75
C ASP A 37 -8.64 -2.14 -23.92
N LYS A 38 -8.80 -0.86 -24.28
CA LYS A 38 -8.15 0.27 -23.58
C LYS A 38 -8.48 0.29 -22.08
N ARG A 39 -9.64 -0.23 -21.67
CA ARG A 39 -10.05 -0.36 -20.27
C ARG A 39 -9.24 -1.40 -19.52
N ASP A 40 -8.93 -2.53 -20.15
CA ASP A 40 -8.13 -3.59 -19.54
C ASP A 40 -6.68 -3.14 -19.33
N VAL A 41 -6.13 -2.40 -20.31
CA VAL A 41 -4.81 -1.78 -20.18
C VAL A 41 -4.76 -0.77 -19.04
N MET A 42 -5.80 0.05 -18.87
CA MET A 42 -5.91 0.99 -17.76
C MET A 42 -6.06 0.28 -16.42
N ALA A 43 -6.90 -0.74 -16.34
CA ALA A 43 -7.09 -1.54 -15.12
C ALA A 43 -5.78 -2.21 -14.72
N GLY A 44 -5.07 -2.81 -15.68
CA GLY A 44 -3.73 -3.35 -15.48
C GLY A 44 -2.76 -2.30 -14.95
N TYR A 45 -2.72 -1.12 -15.59
CA TYR A 45 -1.89 0.00 -15.15
C TYR A 45 -2.13 0.39 -13.70
N LEU A 46 -3.39 0.63 -13.33
CA LEU A 46 -3.77 1.04 -11.99
C LEU A 46 -3.44 -0.01 -10.94
N ASN A 47 -3.48 -1.31 -11.29
CA ASN A 47 -3.22 -2.40 -10.35
C ASN A 47 -1.74 -2.72 -10.13
N VAL A 48 -0.84 -2.32 -11.03
CA VAL A 48 0.61 -2.56 -10.87
C VAL A 48 1.39 -1.33 -10.46
N SER A 49 0.78 -0.14 -10.55
CA SER A 49 1.50 1.11 -10.29
C SER A 49 1.82 1.27 -8.81
N TYR A 50 3.03 1.75 -8.53
CA TYR A 50 3.45 2.03 -7.16
C TYR A 50 3.01 3.43 -6.73
N TYR A 51 2.27 3.51 -5.63
CA TYR A 51 1.73 4.76 -5.09
C TYR A 51 2.50 5.27 -3.86
N GLY A 52 3.54 4.57 -3.39
CA GLY A 52 4.23 4.90 -2.14
C GLY A 52 3.73 4.08 -0.96
N ARG A 53 4.43 4.17 0.19
CA ARG A 53 4.10 3.47 1.44
C ARG A 53 3.93 1.95 1.29
N GLY A 54 4.65 1.33 0.35
CA GLY A 54 4.49 -0.10 0.06
C GLY A 54 3.19 -0.46 -0.67
N ALA A 55 2.38 0.51 -1.09
CA ALA A 55 1.14 0.27 -1.82
C ALA A 55 1.38 0.17 -3.33
N SER A 56 1.31 -1.04 -3.87
CA SER A 56 1.24 -1.26 -5.32
C SER A 56 -0.20 -1.60 -5.72
N GLY A 57 -0.73 -0.86 -6.69
CA GLY A 57 -2.12 -1.01 -7.11
C GLY A 57 -3.09 -0.04 -6.43
N ILE A 58 -4.11 0.37 -7.18
CA ILE A 58 -5.07 1.39 -6.74
C ILE A 58 -5.89 0.97 -5.51
N GLN A 59 -6.23 -0.31 -5.39
CA GLN A 59 -6.92 -0.85 -4.21
C GLN A 59 -6.04 -0.75 -2.96
N ALA A 60 -4.76 -1.13 -3.06
CA ALA A 60 -3.81 -1.01 -1.96
C ALA A 60 -3.58 0.45 -1.58
N ALA A 61 -3.53 1.36 -2.57
CA ALA A 61 -3.38 2.79 -2.36
C ALA A 61 -4.60 3.40 -1.66
N ALA A 62 -5.82 3.09 -2.12
CA ALA A 62 -7.07 3.55 -1.50
C ALA A 62 -7.13 3.19 -0.01
N ARG A 63 -6.77 1.95 0.34
CA ARG A 63 -6.70 1.47 1.72
C ARG A 63 -5.57 2.12 2.52
N THR A 64 -4.40 2.29 1.91
CA THR A 64 -3.23 2.87 2.59
C THR A 64 -3.39 4.36 2.90
N TYR A 65 -3.99 5.13 1.99
CA TYR A 65 -4.09 6.58 2.10
C TYR A 65 -5.43 7.04 2.70
N TYR A 66 -6.52 6.32 2.47
CA TYR A 66 -7.87 6.75 2.91
C TYR A 66 -8.65 5.68 3.67
N ASP A 67 -8.15 4.44 3.73
CA ASP A 67 -8.84 3.29 4.37
C ASP A 67 -10.16 2.93 3.70
N LYS A 68 -10.27 3.21 2.40
CA LYS A 68 -11.45 2.97 1.56
C LYS A 68 -11.17 1.92 0.50
N ASP A 69 -12.22 1.31 -0.04
CA ASP A 69 -12.12 0.58 -1.31
C ASP A 69 -11.90 1.56 -2.46
N ALA A 70 -11.21 1.12 -3.52
CA ALA A 70 -10.95 1.96 -4.68
C ALA A 70 -12.23 2.47 -5.35
N THR A 71 -13.33 1.71 -5.24
CA THR A 71 -14.66 2.09 -5.75
C THR A 71 -15.34 3.19 -4.94
N ASP A 72 -14.91 3.41 -3.69
CA ASP A 72 -15.50 4.39 -2.76
C ASP A 72 -14.70 5.70 -2.69
N LEU A 73 -13.65 5.82 -3.51
CA LEU A 73 -12.85 7.03 -3.60
C LEU A 73 -13.65 8.14 -4.27
N THR A 74 -13.56 9.34 -3.69
CA THR A 74 -14.09 10.55 -4.32
C THR A 74 -13.19 11.02 -5.47
N PRO A 75 -13.70 11.83 -6.41
CA PRO A 75 -12.87 12.42 -7.47
C PRO A 75 -11.65 13.19 -6.93
N SER A 76 -11.81 13.88 -5.80
CA SER A 76 -10.73 14.59 -5.13
C SER A 76 -9.62 13.65 -4.65
N GLU A 77 -9.98 12.55 -3.97
CA GLU A 77 -9.04 11.54 -3.48
C GLU A 77 -8.34 10.81 -4.63
N CYS A 78 -9.07 10.49 -5.71
CA CYS A 78 -8.51 9.95 -6.95
C CYS A 78 -7.47 10.89 -7.57
N ALA A 79 -7.77 12.19 -7.63
CA ALA A 79 -6.83 13.20 -8.13
C ALA A 79 -5.56 13.26 -7.27
N PHE A 80 -5.68 13.15 -5.94
CA PHE A 80 -4.51 13.07 -5.07
C PHE A 80 -3.68 11.80 -5.33
N LEU A 81 -4.31 10.62 -5.38
CA LEU A 81 -3.59 9.37 -5.66
C LEU A 81 -2.87 9.40 -7.01
N ALA A 82 -3.45 10.07 -8.01
CA ALA A 82 -2.80 10.29 -9.30
C ALA A 82 -1.54 11.18 -9.20
N THR A 83 -1.42 12.07 -8.21
CA THR A 83 -0.18 12.83 -7.98
C THR A 83 0.99 11.92 -7.58
N LEU A 84 0.72 10.85 -6.83
CA LEU A 84 1.73 9.94 -6.30
C LEU A 84 2.43 9.14 -7.41
N LEU A 85 1.76 8.92 -8.53
CA LEU A 85 2.31 8.27 -9.72
C LEU A 85 3.47 9.07 -10.35
N LYS A 86 3.54 10.38 -10.10
CA LYS A 86 4.68 11.21 -10.53
C LYS A 86 5.93 10.94 -9.67
N GLY A 87 5.75 10.55 -8.42
CA GLY A 87 6.82 10.18 -7.50
C GLY A 87 6.41 10.33 -6.05
N ALA A 88 5.98 9.24 -5.42
CA ALA A 88 5.46 9.26 -4.04
C ALA A 88 6.42 9.91 -3.03
N SER A 89 7.74 9.74 -3.17
CA SER A 89 8.73 10.37 -2.28
C SER A 89 8.61 11.90 -2.19
N TYR A 90 8.14 12.56 -3.25
CA TYR A 90 8.03 14.04 -3.31
C TYR A 90 6.59 14.56 -3.23
N PHE A 91 5.60 13.68 -3.32
CA PHE A 91 4.18 14.04 -3.39
C PHE A 91 3.36 13.41 -2.26
N ASP A 92 3.95 12.54 -1.43
CA ASP A 92 3.32 12.05 -0.21
C ASP A 92 3.46 13.09 0.91
N PRO A 93 2.35 13.65 1.46
CA PRO A 93 2.38 14.62 2.56
C PRO A 93 3.12 14.14 3.81
N ALA A 94 3.37 12.84 3.98
CA ALA A 94 4.17 12.32 5.07
C ALA A 94 5.66 12.73 5.03
N GLY A 95 6.14 13.23 3.89
CA GLY A 95 7.56 13.50 3.67
C GLY A 95 8.38 12.22 3.45
N ALA A 96 9.62 12.40 2.98
CA ALA A 96 10.60 11.34 2.75
C ALA A 96 12.02 11.86 2.98
N THR A 97 12.24 12.50 4.13
CA THR A 97 13.51 13.17 4.47
C THR A 97 14.67 12.20 4.65
N ASP A 98 14.38 10.91 4.85
CA ASP A 98 15.32 9.79 4.83
C ASP A 98 15.88 9.51 3.43
N ILE A 99 15.10 9.79 2.37
CA ILE A 99 15.50 9.65 0.97
C ILE A 99 16.14 10.95 0.47
N ASP A 100 15.46 12.08 0.70
CA ASP A 100 15.89 13.40 0.27
C ASP A 100 15.48 14.45 1.32
N LYS A 101 16.45 15.17 1.86
CA LYS A 101 16.21 16.18 2.91
C LYS A 101 15.24 17.30 2.48
N SER A 102 15.07 17.53 1.18
CA SER A 102 14.12 18.49 0.62
C SER A 102 12.67 17.97 0.51
N ALA A 103 12.47 16.67 0.72
CA ALA A 103 11.15 16.03 0.76
C ALA A 103 10.54 16.15 2.17
N THR A 104 10.38 17.37 2.67
CA THR A 104 9.71 17.62 3.96
C THR A 104 8.19 17.46 3.83
N VAL A 105 7.51 17.35 4.97
CA VAL A 105 6.04 17.30 5.05
C VAL A 105 5.43 18.50 4.33
N GLU A 106 5.94 19.69 4.60
CA GLU A 106 5.45 20.96 4.05
C GLU A 106 5.65 21.02 2.54
N ALA A 107 6.89 20.76 2.08
CA ALA A 107 7.24 20.83 0.67
C ALA A 107 6.52 19.77 -0.16
N ASN A 108 6.34 18.56 0.38
CA ASN A 108 5.56 17.51 -0.28
C ASN A 108 4.07 17.85 -0.33
N THR A 109 3.50 18.36 0.76
CA THR A 109 2.08 18.76 0.83
C THR A 109 1.78 19.87 -0.17
N GLU A 110 2.67 20.85 -0.31
CA GLU A 110 2.55 21.91 -1.31
C GLU A 110 2.58 21.35 -2.73
N ARG A 111 3.60 20.55 -3.07
CA ARG A 111 3.70 19.88 -4.38
C ARG A 111 2.47 19.04 -4.71
N ALA A 112 1.99 18.26 -3.73
CA ALA A 112 0.80 17.44 -3.87
C ALA A 112 -0.46 18.27 -4.11
N THR A 113 -0.64 19.34 -3.34
CA THR A 113 -1.79 20.24 -3.46
C THR A 113 -1.81 20.92 -4.82
N ASP A 114 -0.69 21.44 -5.30
CA ASP A 114 -0.61 22.10 -6.60
C ASP A 114 -0.89 21.12 -7.74
N ARG A 115 -0.31 19.92 -7.66
CA ARG A 115 -0.54 18.88 -8.67
C ARG A 115 -1.99 18.38 -8.66
N TRP A 116 -2.58 18.24 -7.48
CA TRP A 116 -3.97 17.85 -7.30
C TRP A 116 -4.93 18.87 -7.91
N LYS A 117 -4.74 20.17 -7.63
CA LYS A 117 -5.52 21.25 -8.26
C LYS A 117 -5.40 21.18 -9.78
N TRP A 118 -4.18 21.07 -10.29
CA TRP A 118 -3.93 20.97 -11.72
C TRP A 118 -4.65 19.76 -12.35
N ILE A 119 -4.61 18.57 -11.72
CA ILE A 119 -5.31 17.38 -12.23
C ILE A 119 -6.82 17.63 -12.32
N LEU A 120 -7.42 18.19 -11.28
CA LEU A 120 -8.85 18.49 -11.27
C LEU A 120 -9.22 19.54 -12.33
N ASP A 121 -8.37 20.54 -12.55
CA ASP A 121 -8.58 21.57 -13.58
C ASP A 121 -8.44 20.98 -15.00
N GLU A 122 -7.52 20.04 -15.23
CA GLU A 122 -7.42 19.30 -16.49
C GLU A 122 -8.63 18.40 -16.72
N GLN A 123 -9.20 17.78 -15.68
CA GLN A 123 -10.42 16.99 -15.82
C GLN A 123 -11.61 17.80 -16.35
N VAL A 124 -11.70 19.09 -15.97
CA VAL A 124 -12.69 20.02 -16.53
C VAL A 124 -12.40 20.34 -17.98
N LYS A 125 -11.14 20.61 -18.34
CA LYS A 125 -10.74 20.89 -19.73
C LYS A 125 -10.99 19.71 -20.66
N ASP A 126 -10.75 18.50 -20.18
CA ASP A 126 -10.97 17.25 -20.90
C ASP A 126 -12.45 16.83 -20.93
N GLY A 127 -13.34 17.58 -20.27
CA GLY A 127 -14.79 17.29 -20.21
C GLY A 127 -15.16 16.06 -19.38
N THR A 128 -14.24 15.57 -18.55
CA THR A 128 -14.46 14.42 -17.65
C THR A 128 -15.02 14.80 -16.29
N MET A 129 -15.06 16.10 -15.98
CA MET A 129 -15.65 16.68 -14.77
C MET A 129 -16.35 17.99 -15.13
N GLU A 130 -17.55 18.22 -14.60
CA GLU A 130 -18.23 19.50 -14.77
C GLU A 130 -17.56 20.59 -13.94
N LYS A 131 -17.49 21.82 -14.48
CA LYS A 131 -16.90 22.96 -13.74
C LYS A 131 -17.60 23.19 -12.39
N ALA A 132 -18.91 23.04 -12.35
CA ALA A 132 -19.69 23.18 -11.11
C ALA A 132 -19.38 22.10 -10.06
N GLU A 133 -18.94 20.90 -10.48
CA GLU A 133 -18.45 19.86 -9.58
C GLU A 133 -17.06 20.21 -9.07
N ARG A 134 -16.16 20.60 -9.98
CA ARG A 134 -14.81 21.07 -9.66
C ARG A 134 -14.82 22.19 -8.62
N ASP A 135 -15.69 23.17 -8.79
CA ASP A 135 -15.80 24.34 -7.91
C ASP A 135 -16.22 23.97 -6.47
N LYS A 136 -16.86 22.80 -6.26
CA LYS A 136 -17.18 22.28 -4.92
C LYS A 136 -15.97 21.68 -4.20
N ILE A 137 -14.92 21.33 -4.94
CA ILE A 137 -13.72 20.69 -4.43
C ILE A 137 -12.70 21.78 -4.06
N THR A 138 -12.84 22.35 -2.87
CA THR A 138 -12.00 23.46 -2.38
C THR A 138 -10.87 23.00 -1.47
N GLU A 139 -11.07 21.88 -0.77
CA GLU A 139 -10.14 21.38 0.23
C GLU A 139 -9.31 20.20 -0.30
N PHE A 140 -8.01 20.25 -0.03
CA PHE A 140 -7.10 19.16 -0.34
C PHE A 140 -7.45 17.93 0.52
N PRO A 141 -7.65 16.74 -0.08
CA PRO A 141 -8.06 15.54 0.64
C PRO A 141 -6.85 14.95 1.36
N MET A 142 -6.49 15.52 2.51
CA MET A 142 -5.29 15.12 3.26
C MET A 142 -5.35 13.62 3.60
N PRO A 143 -4.37 12.81 3.18
CA PRO A 143 -4.39 11.38 3.45
C PRO A 143 -4.15 11.08 4.92
N LYS A 144 -4.55 9.88 5.36
CA LYS A 144 -4.19 9.35 6.68
C LYS A 144 -2.66 9.31 6.80
N PRO A 145 -2.10 9.48 8.01
CA PRO A 145 -0.66 9.32 8.22
C PRO A 145 -0.23 7.88 7.87
N PRO A 146 1.04 7.66 7.49
CA PRO A 146 1.55 6.31 7.28
C PRO A 146 1.27 5.46 8.51
N ARG A 147 0.74 4.25 8.29
CA ARG A 147 0.61 3.29 9.38
C ARG A 147 2.02 2.97 9.84
N LYS A 148 2.29 3.17 11.14
CA LYS A 148 3.49 2.61 11.74
C LYS A 148 3.43 1.10 11.48
N ASP A 149 4.55 0.51 11.07
CA ASP A 149 4.63 -0.94 10.95
C ASP A 149 4.01 -1.55 12.20
N ALA A 150 2.99 -2.40 12.01
CA ALA A 150 2.53 -3.21 13.10
C ALA A 150 3.78 -3.92 13.59
N LYS A 151 4.20 -3.68 14.84
CA LYS A 151 5.24 -4.49 15.44
C LYS A 151 4.68 -5.90 15.50
N LEU A 152 4.93 -6.70 14.45
CA LEU A 152 4.51 -8.09 14.31
C LEU A 152 5.36 -8.97 15.23
N GLY A 153 5.54 -8.54 16.47
CA GLY A 153 6.15 -9.31 17.54
C GLY A 153 5.10 -10.04 18.35
N GLY A 154 5.51 -11.10 19.03
CA GLY A 154 4.66 -11.88 19.92
C GLY A 154 3.44 -12.49 19.22
N GLN A 155 2.32 -12.55 19.95
CA GLN A 155 1.13 -13.27 19.51
C GLN A 155 0.49 -12.71 18.23
N THR A 156 0.50 -11.39 18.03
CA THR A 156 -0.06 -10.76 16.82
C THR A 156 0.72 -11.17 15.57
N GLY A 157 2.06 -11.18 15.64
CA GLY A 157 2.91 -11.66 14.55
C GLY A 157 2.63 -13.12 14.20
N TYR A 158 2.53 -13.97 15.23
CA TYR A 158 2.18 -15.38 15.06
C TYR A 158 0.83 -15.58 14.38
N LEU A 159 -0.22 -14.87 14.81
CA LEU A 159 -1.56 -15.00 14.23
C LEU A 159 -1.61 -14.53 12.77
N VAL A 160 -0.91 -13.43 12.45
CA VAL A 160 -0.78 -12.94 11.07
C VAL A 160 -0.05 -13.97 10.20
N GLU A 161 1.06 -14.52 10.68
CA GLU A 161 1.81 -15.54 9.96
C GLU A 161 0.99 -16.83 9.77
N LEU A 162 0.27 -17.26 10.80
CA LEU A 162 -0.62 -18.42 10.74
C LEU A 162 -1.74 -18.21 9.70
N ALA A 163 -2.41 -17.07 9.73
CA ALA A 163 -3.43 -16.73 8.75
C ALA A 163 -2.88 -16.71 7.32
N ARG A 164 -1.70 -16.10 7.12
CA ARG A 164 -1.01 -16.06 5.82
C ARG A 164 -0.64 -17.46 5.34
N LYS A 165 -0.02 -18.29 6.19
CA LYS A 165 0.35 -19.68 5.87
C LYS A 165 -0.88 -20.52 5.52
N TYR A 166 -1.94 -20.40 6.32
CA TYR A 166 -3.18 -21.12 6.07
C TYR A 166 -3.80 -20.71 4.73
N PHE A 167 -3.89 -19.41 4.44
CA PHE A 167 -4.40 -18.91 3.16
C PHE A 167 -3.58 -19.43 1.97
N LEU A 168 -2.25 -19.35 2.04
CA LEU A 168 -1.37 -19.81 0.97
C LEU A 168 -1.46 -21.34 0.75
N ALA A 169 -1.66 -22.11 1.82
CA ALA A 169 -1.81 -23.56 1.72
C ALA A 169 -3.20 -23.99 1.17
N ASN A 170 -4.24 -23.17 1.38
CA ASN A 170 -5.63 -23.53 1.06
C ASN A 170 -6.23 -22.74 -0.10
N ASN A 171 -5.44 -21.96 -0.84
CA ASN A 171 -5.88 -21.28 -2.05
C ASN A 171 -5.04 -21.74 -3.25
N LYS A 172 -5.63 -21.73 -4.45
CA LYS A 172 -4.96 -22.12 -5.71
C LYS A 172 -4.76 -20.96 -6.69
N LYS A 173 -5.20 -19.76 -6.33
CA LYS A 173 -5.31 -18.61 -7.25
C LYS A 173 -4.23 -17.56 -7.02
N TYR A 174 -3.74 -17.43 -5.79
CA TYR A 174 -2.87 -16.35 -5.35
C TYR A 174 -1.63 -16.93 -4.65
N THR A 175 -0.48 -16.36 -4.99
CA THR A 175 0.83 -16.71 -4.47
C THR A 175 1.31 -15.73 -3.41
N ALA A 176 2.39 -16.07 -2.70
CA ALA A 176 3.02 -15.15 -1.76
C ALA A 176 3.47 -13.84 -2.43
N LYS A 177 3.92 -13.89 -3.69
CA LYS A 177 4.35 -12.74 -4.47
C LYS A 177 3.17 -11.83 -4.84
N ASP A 178 2.01 -12.41 -5.14
CA ASP A 178 0.81 -11.61 -5.40
C ASP A 178 0.41 -10.82 -4.14
N MET A 179 0.51 -11.44 -2.96
CA MET A 179 0.23 -10.76 -1.69
C MET A 179 1.20 -9.62 -1.37
N GLU A 180 2.44 -9.67 -1.86
CA GLU A 180 3.43 -8.59 -1.68
C GLU A 180 3.07 -7.32 -2.45
N LEU A 181 2.22 -7.42 -3.48
CA LEU A 181 1.71 -6.25 -4.19
C LEU A 181 0.77 -5.42 -3.30
N GLY A 182 0.21 -6.01 -2.24
CA GLY A 182 -0.70 -5.36 -1.30
C GLY A 182 -2.17 -5.39 -1.74
N GLY A 183 -3.05 -4.78 -0.93
CA GLY A 183 -4.49 -4.66 -1.24
C GLY A 183 -5.36 -5.88 -0.91
N PHE A 184 -4.77 -6.98 -0.43
CA PHE A 184 -5.51 -8.15 0.05
C PHE A 184 -6.04 -7.93 1.48
N GLU A 185 -7.25 -8.41 1.72
CA GLU A 185 -7.83 -8.55 3.06
C GLU A 185 -8.06 -10.03 3.36
N ILE A 186 -7.58 -10.49 4.52
CA ILE A 186 -7.80 -11.85 5.00
C ILE A 186 -8.71 -11.77 6.23
N HIS A 187 -9.97 -12.16 6.05
CA HIS A 187 -10.89 -12.33 7.17
C HIS A 187 -10.60 -13.67 7.86
N THR A 188 -10.32 -13.60 9.15
CA THR A 188 -10.01 -14.78 9.97
C THR A 188 -11.17 -15.09 10.92
N THR A 189 -11.17 -16.30 11.46
CA THR A 189 -12.11 -16.71 12.51
C THR A 189 -11.58 -16.41 13.92
N PHE A 190 -10.51 -15.61 14.04
CA PHE A 190 -9.92 -15.30 15.34
C PHE A 190 -10.88 -14.43 16.16
N ASP A 191 -11.13 -14.85 17.40
CA ASP A 191 -11.89 -14.08 18.37
C ASP A 191 -10.93 -13.18 19.15
N GLU A 192 -11.00 -11.88 18.89
CA GLU A 192 -10.11 -10.89 19.51
C GLU A 192 -10.14 -10.94 21.04
N LYS A 193 -11.32 -11.17 21.64
CA LYS A 193 -11.48 -11.22 23.09
C LYS A 193 -10.77 -12.45 23.65
N LYS A 194 -10.94 -13.62 23.03
CA LYS A 194 -10.27 -14.86 23.45
C LYS A 194 -8.75 -14.78 23.26
N VAL A 195 -8.29 -14.23 22.14
CA VAL A 195 -6.86 -14.00 21.88
C VAL A 195 -6.24 -13.13 22.97
N LYS A 196 -6.89 -12.01 23.33
CA LYS A 196 -6.42 -11.13 24.40
C LYS A 196 -6.40 -11.82 25.77
N GLN A 197 -7.43 -12.61 26.09
CA GLN A 197 -7.47 -13.37 27.33
C GLN A 197 -6.32 -14.38 27.42
N LEU A 198 -6.04 -15.10 26.33
CA LEU A 198 -4.91 -16.02 26.25
C LEU A 198 -3.58 -15.29 26.41
N SER A 199 -3.37 -14.16 25.69
CA SER A 199 -2.16 -13.33 25.81
C SER A 199 -1.91 -12.95 27.27
N ALA A 200 -2.95 -12.44 27.94
CA ALA A 200 -2.85 -11.96 29.31
C ALA A 200 -2.53 -13.11 30.29
N ALA A 201 -3.07 -14.30 30.06
CA ALA A 201 -2.78 -15.47 30.87
C ALA A 201 -1.31 -15.91 30.72
N VAL A 202 -0.81 -15.96 29.49
CA VAL A 202 0.60 -16.30 29.20
C VAL A 202 1.54 -15.24 29.77
N ASP A 203 1.26 -13.95 29.55
CA ASP A 203 2.06 -12.84 30.07
C ASP A 203 2.14 -12.84 31.61
N LYS A 204 1.03 -13.19 32.28
CA LYS A 204 1.00 -13.30 33.74
C LYS A 204 1.95 -14.39 34.24
N VAL A 205 1.97 -15.55 33.58
CA VAL A 205 2.88 -16.65 33.94
C VAL A 205 4.32 -16.28 33.62
N TYR A 206 4.58 -15.70 32.44
CA TYR A 206 5.90 -15.23 32.05
C TYR A 206 6.47 -14.26 33.08
N LYS A 207 5.72 -13.21 33.45
CA LYS A 207 6.13 -12.23 34.46
C LYS A 207 6.28 -12.83 35.86
N ALA A 208 5.57 -13.91 36.19
CA ALA A 208 5.71 -14.56 37.49
C ALA A 208 6.92 -15.50 37.57
N LYS A 209 7.34 -16.08 36.43
CA LYS A 209 8.33 -17.17 36.39
C LYS A 209 9.68 -16.78 35.81
N ILE A 210 9.73 -15.75 34.96
CA ILE A 210 10.94 -15.26 34.32
C ILE A 210 11.40 -13.95 34.98
N ARG A 211 12.70 -13.89 35.28
CA ARG A 211 13.39 -12.73 35.86
C ARG A 211 14.66 -12.48 35.05
N PRO A 212 14.57 -11.90 33.84
CA PRO A 212 15.73 -11.74 32.97
C PRO A 212 16.83 -10.88 33.60
N ASP A 213 16.42 -9.86 34.37
CA ASP A 213 17.33 -8.93 35.02
C ASP A 213 18.09 -9.58 36.20
N GLU A 214 17.47 -10.52 36.91
CA GLU A 214 18.06 -11.23 38.06
C GLU A 214 18.78 -12.52 37.63
N ARG A 215 18.35 -13.13 36.51
CA ARG A 215 18.86 -14.42 36.00
C ARG A 215 19.23 -14.35 34.51
N PRO A 216 20.15 -13.47 34.13
CA PRO A 216 20.45 -13.14 32.72
C PRO A 216 21.12 -14.27 31.94
N LYS A 217 21.53 -15.38 32.58
CA LYS A 217 22.16 -16.54 31.92
C LYS A 217 21.22 -17.73 31.73
N THR A 218 20.15 -17.84 32.52
CA THR A 218 19.24 -19.00 32.50
C THR A 218 17.87 -18.69 31.92
N ASP A 219 17.42 -17.45 32.03
CA ASP A 219 16.07 -17.01 31.62
C ASP A 219 16.09 -16.34 30.23
N THR A 220 16.96 -16.79 29.33
CA THR A 220 17.21 -16.12 28.04
C THR A 220 16.40 -16.68 26.86
N HIS A 221 15.92 -17.93 26.95
CA HIS A 221 15.28 -18.64 25.83
C HIS A 221 14.02 -19.42 26.26
N VAL A 222 13.34 -18.99 27.33
CA VAL A 222 12.15 -19.69 27.84
C VAL A 222 10.89 -19.16 27.17
N GLU A 223 10.20 -20.01 26.42
CA GLU A 223 8.92 -19.70 25.79
C GLU A 223 7.77 -20.40 26.53
N PHE A 224 6.65 -19.68 26.74
CA PHE A 224 5.45 -20.23 27.35
C PHE A 224 4.36 -20.36 26.29
N GLY A 225 3.91 -21.59 26.05
CA GLY A 225 2.73 -21.86 25.25
C GLY A 225 1.45 -21.72 26.07
N GLY A 226 0.39 -21.22 25.44
CA GLY A 226 -0.96 -21.27 25.99
C GLY A 226 -1.87 -22.08 25.08
N ALA A 227 -2.61 -23.03 25.63
CA ALA A 227 -3.67 -23.75 24.93
C ALA A 227 -5.02 -23.40 25.57
N SER A 228 -6.00 -23.04 24.73
CA SER A 228 -7.40 -22.92 25.14
C SER A 228 -8.06 -24.28 24.95
N VAL A 229 -8.76 -24.77 25.99
CA VAL A 229 -9.65 -25.94 25.91
C VAL A 229 -11.08 -25.47 25.66
#